data_AF-A0A920BJ68-F1
#
_entry.id   AF-A0A920BJ68-F1
#
_cell.length_a   1.000
_cell.length_b   1.000
_cell.length_c   1.000
_cell.angle_alpha   90.00
_cell.angle_beta   90.00
_cell.angle_gamma   90.00
#
_symmetry.space_group_name_H-M   'P 1'
#
loop_
_entity.id
_entity.type
_entity.pdbx_description
1 polymer ?
#
loop_
_entity_poly.entity_id
_entity_poly.type
_entity_poly.pdbx_seq_one_letter_code
_entity_poly.pdbx_strand_id
1 'polypeptide(L)' 'MNNFRPAEVDLLVGDYGKAKRVLAWEPSTSFKDLVAMMVEADLALLEGRLKGLA' A
#
# COMPACT_ATOMS: atom_id res chain seq x y z
N MET A 1 -20.80 13.84 7.56
CA MET A 1 -19.68 14.59 6.95
C MET A 1 -18.72 14.98 8.06
N ASN A 2 -17.75 14.14 8.41
CA ASN A 2 -16.67 14.58 9.31
C ASN A 2 -15.40 13.73 9.12
N ASN A 3 -14.81 13.78 7.93
CA ASN A 3 -13.55 13.11 7.60
C ASN A 3 -12.59 14.08 6.87
N PHE A 4 -12.55 15.35 7.27
CA PHE A 4 -11.58 16.32 6.74
C PHE A 4 -10.66 16.77 7.87
N ARG A 5 -9.35 16.84 7.59
CA ARG A 5 -8.38 17.38 8.56
C ARG A 5 -8.23 18.88 8.32
N PRO A 6 -8.05 19.69 9.37
CA PRO A 6 -7.84 21.14 9.23
C PRO A 6 -6.64 21.54 8.36
N ALA A 7 -5.67 20.63 8.19
CA ALA A 7 -4.54 20.78 7.29
C ALA A 7 -4.44 19.53 6.43
N GLU A 8 -4.85 19.64 5.17
CA GLU A 8 -4.68 18.60 4.17
C GLU A 8 -3.32 18.75 3.48
N VAL A 9 -2.83 17.63 2.94
CA VAL A 9 -1.60 17.61 2.15
C VAL A 9 -1.96 17.36 0.70
N ASP A 10 -1.64 18.31 -0.18
CA ASP A 10 -2.06 18.25 -1.59
C ASP A 10 -1.38 17.11 -2.37
N LEU A 11 -0.08 16.90 -2.16
CA LEU A 11 0.70 15.89 -2.88
C LEU A 11 1.89 15.40 -2.07
N LEU A 12 2.07 14.08 -2.04
CA LEU A 12 3.24 13.41 -1.50
C LEU A 12 3.82 12.45 -2.54
N VAL A 13 5.00 12.78 -3.07
CA VAL A 13 5.75 11.94 -4.00
C VAL A 13 7.21 11.97 -3.59
N GLY A 14 7.75 10.82 -3.19
CA GLY A 14 9.15 10.68 -2.79
C GLY A 14 10.06 10.28 -3.95
N ASP A 15 11.27 10.84 -4.00
CA ASP A 15 12.36 10.37 -4.87
C ASP A 15 13.24 9.35 -4.12
N TYR A 16 13.26 8.11 -4.59
CA TYR A 16 14.06 7.03 -4.02
C TYR A 16 15.48 6.93 -4.63
N GLY A 17 15.91 7.88 -5.46
CA GLY A 17 17.17 7.83 -6.20
C GLY A 17 18.41 7.67 -5.33
N LYS A 18 18.41 8.21 -4.10
CA LYS A 18 19.50 7.97 -3.14
C LYS A 18 19.58 6.50 -2.71
N ALA A 19 18.44 5.87 -2.42
CA ALA A 19 18.38 4.46 -2.03
C ALA A 19 18.84 3.56 -3.18
N LYS A 20 18.42 3.86 -4.41
CA LYS A 20 18.89 3.14 -5.61
C LYS A 20 20.41 3.20 -5.77
N ARG A 21 21.02 4.37 -5.63
CA ARG A 21 22.48 4.53 -5.80
C ARG A 21 23.32 3.91 -4.69
N VAL A 22 22.90 4.09 -3.44
CA VAL A 22 23.72 3.71 -2.27
C VAL A 22 23.45 2.29 -1.81
N LEU A 23 22.21 1.83 -1.98
CA LEU A 23 21.74 0.55 -1.44
C LEU A 23 21.37 -0.47 -2.53
N ALA A 24 21.44 -0.08 -3.81
CA ALA A 24 20.88 -0.86 -4.92
C ALA A 24 19.40 -1.25 -4.70
N TRP A 25 18.67 -0.42 -3.96
CA TRP A 25 17.27 -0.67 -3.61
C TRP A 25 16.31 -0.06 -4.62
N GLU A 26 15.30 -0.84 -5.01
CA GLU A 26 14.19 -0.42 -5.87
C GLU A 26 12.87 -1.02 -5.37
N PRO A 27 11.72 -0.32 -5.53
CA PRO A 27 10.43 -0.86 -5.15
C PRO A 27 10.06 -2.05 -6.05
N SER A 28 9.63 -3.16 -5.45
CA SER A 28 9.22 -4.37 -6.17
C SER A 28 7.71 -4.47 -6.42
N THR A 29 6.92 -3.59 -5.80
CA THR A 29 5.45 -3.64 -5.84
C THR A 29 4.90 -2.33 -6.40
N SER A 30 4.10 -2.39 -7.46
CA SER A 30 3.41 -1.22 -7.99
C SER A 30 2.16 -0.88 -7.17
N PHE A 31 1.62 0.33 -7.34
CA PHE A 31 0.36 0.72 -6.70
C PHE A 31 -0.81 -0.21 -7.08
N LYS A 32 -0.89 -0.64 -8.35
CA LYS A 32 -1.95 -1.53 -8.83
C LYS A 32 -1.84 -2.92 -8.18
N ASP A 33 -0.62 -3.44 -8.10
CA ASP A 33 -0.37 -4.75 -7.48
C ASP A 33 -0.67 -4.71 -5.99
N LEU A 34 -0.33 -3.61 -5.30
CA LEU A 34 -0.67 -3.41 -3.89
C LEU A 34 -2.19 -3.46 -3.68
N VAL A 35 -2.96 -2.73 -4.49
CA VAL A 35 -4.43 -2.74 -4.42
C VAL A 35 -4.98 -4.14 -4.66
N ALA A 36 -4.49 -4.84 -5.69
CA ALA A 36 -4.92 -6.21 -5.99
C ALA A 36 -4.64 -7.16 -4.82
N MET A 37 -3.41 -7.16 -4.29
CA MET A 37 -3.03 -8.01 -3.15
C MET A 37 -3.90 -7.76 -1.92
N MET A 38 -4.23 -6.50 -1.62
CA MET A 38 -5.08 -6.16 -0.47
C MET A 38 -6.51 -6.66 -0.67
N VAL A 39 -7.12 -6.40 -1.83
CA VAL A 39 -8.50 -6.83 -2.11
C VAL A 39 -8.61 -8.35 -2.16
N GLU A 40 -7.64 -9.03 -2.78
CA GLU A 40 -7.62 -10.49 -2.82
C GLU A 40 -7.51 -11.12 -1.43
N ALA A 41 -6.71 -10.51 -0.55
CA ALA A 41 -6.59 -10.95 0.84
C ALA A 41 -7.91 -10.77 1.60
N ASP A 42 -8.58 -9.63 1.45
CA ASP A 42 -9.88 -9.38 2.07
C ASP A 42 -10.95 -10.36 1.56
N LEU A 43 -10.98 -10.62 0.25
CA LEU A 43 -11.88 -11.64 -0.33
C LEU A 43 -11.58 -13.03 0.23
N ALA A 44 -10.30 -13.41 0.33
CA ALA A 44 -9.90 -14.69 0.90
C ALA A 44 -10.27 -14.81 2.39
N LEU A 45 -10.21 -13.72 3.14
CA LEU A 45 -10.67 -13.68 4.54
C LEU A 45 -12.18 -13.92 4.62
N LEU A 46 -12.97 -13.19 3.82
CA LEU A 46 -14.44 -13.29 3.82
C LEU A 46 -14.94 -14.65 3.31
N GLU A 47 -14.21 -15.29 2.40
CA GLU A 47 -14.50 -16.64 1.92
C GLU A 47 -14.02 -17.74 2.88
N GLY A 48 -13.39 -17.38 4.01
CA GLY A 48 -12.86 -18.33 4.99
C GLY A 48 -11.66 -19.13 4.50
N ARG A 49 -10.99 -18.67 3.43
CA ARG A 49 -9.75 -19.28 2.90
C ARG A 49 -8.54 -18.95 3.77
N LEU A 50 -8.61 -17.90 4.58
CA LEU A 50 -7.59 -17.52 5.56
C LEU A 50 -7.99 -17.99 6.97
N LYS A 51 -7.93 -19.31 7.21
CA LYS A 51 -8.29 -19.91 8.50
C LYS A 51 -7.39 -19.41 9.63
N GLY A 52 -7.97 -18.89 10.71
CA GLY A 52 -7.26 -18.47 11.93
C GLY A 52 -6.87 -16.99 12.01
N LEU A 53 -7.35 -16.15 11.08
CA LEU A 53 -7.13 -14.70 11.06
C LEU A 53 -8.32 -13.89 11.60
N ALA A 54 -9.32 -14.55 12.19
CA ALA A 54 -10.47 -13.94 12.87
C ALA A 54 -10.72 -14.63 14.22
#